data_AF-A0A6J6IY58-F1
#
_entry.id   AF-A0A6J6IY58-F1
#
_cell.length_a   1.000
_cell.length_b   1.000
_cell.length_c   1.000
_cell.angle_alpha   90.00
_cell.angle_beta   90.00
_cell.angle_gamma   90.00
#
_symmetry.space_group_name_H-M   'P 1'
#
loop_
_entity.id
_entity.type
_entity.pdbx_description
1 polymer ?
#
loop_
_entity_poly.entity_id
_entity_poly.type
_entity_poly.pdbx_seq_one_letter_code
_entity_poly.pdbx_strand_id
1 'polypeptide(L)'
;MSKKLIAVAAAAALALTGLVGVAPATAAMPYSGDSQPAAANSLLVTSTVTRSGAGTLADPYKISVPESGLATSATTLRFAISTTAARAVTVTATSGIRLVATVTNTTAVVLTGADSLTVTADAAGAAEFRAYPTSTTRGVVTITNDGDITQIYVQGTHGAPYDIGAVTLPTFELSKAGVIVAVVTDAFGNAIDTANAAQSLTVSRVGTGASAAAVDVQYSATSKRWEGTVTPGATAGQLAISLVIAGLSATTAQKAAFGDPNSTYFGIAQVASAKTVAQLTAEVAALQAQLLATTTKAKYNKLAKRWNKKNPNNKVALLK
;
A
#
# COMPACT_ATOMS: atom_id res chain seq x y z
N MET A 1 38.86 7.77 -25.51
CA MET A 1 37.59 7.15 -25.05
C MET A 1 36.47 8.20 -25.06
N SER A 2 35.83 8.51 -26.19
CA SER A 2 34.82 9.60 -26.19
C SER A 2 33.67 9.51 -27.21
N LYS A 3 33.47 8.40 -27.91
CA LYS A 3 32.37 8.29 -28.90
C LYS A 3 31.21 7.38 -28.49
N LYS A 4 31.30 6.69 -27.35
CA LYS A 4 30.24 5.77 -26.87
C LYS A 4 29.24 6.41 -25.89
N LEU A 5 29.49 7.61 -25.38
CA LEU A 5 28.60 8.29 -24.43
C LEU A 5 27.51 9.14 -25.10
N ILE A 6 27.74 9.61 -26.34
CA ILE A 6 26.76 10.45 -27.05
C ILE A 6 25.60 9.62 -27.63
N ALA A 7 25.86 8.37 -28.04
CA ALA A 7 24.80 7.49 -28.56
C ALA A 7 23.82 7.02 -27.46
N VAL A 8 24.29 6.85 -26.22
CA VAL A 8 23.45 6.46 -25.08
C VAL A 8 22.61 7.65 -24.58
N ALA A 9 23.16 8.87 -24.63
CA ALA A 9 22.41 10.08 -24.29
C ALA A 9 21.33 10.42 -25.34
N ALA A 10 21.59 10.20 -26.64
CA ALA A 10 20.60 10.42 -27.70
C ALA A 10 19.48 9.37 -27.69
N ALA A 11 19.78 8.10 -27.37
CA ALA A 11 18.76 7.06 -27.22
C ALA A 11 17.90 7.26 -25.96
N ALA A 12 18.49 7.76 -24.85
CA ALA A 12 17.73 8.14 -23.66
C ALA A 12 16.87 9.39 -23.88
N ALA A 13 17.35 10.36 -24.67
CA ALA A 13 16.56 11.54 -25.02
C ALA A 13 15.40 11.21 -25.98
N LEU A 14 15.59 10.30 -26.94
CA LEU A 14 14.51 9.87 -27.85
C LEU A 14 13.48 8.95 -27.14
N ALA A 15 13.92 8.16 -26.15
CA ALA A 15 13.03 7.40 -25.28
C ALA A 15 12.27 8.29 -24.28
N LEU A 16 12.82 9.45 -23.90
CA LEU A 16 12.15 10.40 -23.00
C LEU A 16 11.24 11.37 -23.74
N THR A 17 11.55 11.75 -24.99
CA THR A 17 10.62 12.55 -25.83
C THR A 17 9.47 11.73 -26.38
N GLY A 18 9.63 10.41 -26.54
CA GLY A 18 8.52 9.48 -26.79
C GLY A 18 7.57 9.30 -25.60
N LEU A 19 7.98 9.75 -24.40
CA LEU A 19 7.17 9.76 -23.17
C LEU A 19 6.78 11.19 -22.74
N VAL A 20 6.86 12.16 -23.65
CA VAL A 20 6.04 13.37 -23.57
C VAL A 20 4.83 13.13 -24.44
N GLY A 21 4.05 12.11 -24.05
CA GLY A 21 2.63 12.14 -24.37
C GLY A 21 2.13 13.48 -23.83
N VAL A 22 1.55 14.29 -24.71
CA VAL A 22 0.61 15.36 -24.38
C VAL A 22 0.05 15.11 -22.99
N ALA A 23 0.27 16.03 -22.05
CA ALA A 23 -0.39 15.97 -20.76
C ALA A 23 -1.87 15.71 -21.05
N PRO A 24 -2.42 14.53 -20.72
CA PRO A 24 -3.79 14.23 -21.09
C PRO A 24 -4.64 15.29 -20.42
N ALA A 25 -5.57 15.86 -21.17
CA ALA A 25 -6.53 16.80 -20.62
C ALA A 25 -7.14 16.11 -19.40
N THR A 26 -6.78 16.61 -18.21
CA THR A 26 -7.35 16.12 -16.97
C THR A 26 -8.75 16.69 -17.01
N ALA A 27 -9.71 15.91 -17.50
CA ALA A 27 -11.09 16.33 -17.58
C ALA A 27 -11.56 16.61 -16.14
N ALA A 28 -11.60 17.89 -15.78
CA ALA A 28 -12.40 18.33 -14.65
C ALA A 28 -13.84 17.93 -15.00
N MET A 29 -14.40 16.99 -14.24
CA MET A 29 -15.76 16.56 -14.50
C MET A 29 -16.74 17.70 -14.20
N PRO A 30 -17.70 17.98 -15.08
CA PRO A 30 -18.88 18.74 -14.70
C PRO A 30 -19.72 17.92 -13.72
N TYR A 31 -19.98 18.51 -12.55
CA TYR A 31 -21.05 18.10 -11.66
C TYR A 31 -22.39 18.32 -12.38
N SER A 32 -23.31 17.37 -12.22
CA SER A 32 -24.59 17.27 -12.93
C SER A 32 -25.44 18.54 -12.84
N GLY A 33 -25.98 18.97 -13.99
CA GLY A 33 -27.07 19.95 -14.05
C GLY A 33 -26.79 21.10 -15.01
N ASP A 34 -26.58 20.81 -16.30
CA ASP A 34 -27.15 21.57 -17.41
C ASP A 34 -26.60 21.03 -18.74
N SER A 35 -27.47 21.02 -19.74
CA SER A 35 -27.21 20.55 -21.10
C SER A 35 -26.04 21.30 -21.74
N GLN A 36 -24.86 20.69 -21.76
CA GLN A 36 -23.73 21.14 -22.57
C GLN A 36 -23.80 20.56 -23.98
N PRO A 37 -23.48 21.35 -25.02
CA PRO A 37 -23.40 20.86 -26.39
C PRO A 37 -22.29 19.80 -26.52
N ALA A 38 -22.58 18.72 -27.27
CA ALA A 38 -21.69 17.59 -27.45
C ALA A 38 -20.35 18.02 -28.09
N ALA A 39 -19.31 18.14 -27.27
CA ALA A 39 -17.94 18.10 -27.75
C ALA A 39 -17.61 16.70 -28.31
N ALA A 40 -16.62 16.61 -29.20
CA ALA A 40 -16.09 15.33 -29.66
C ALA A 40 -15.72 14.45 -28.46
N ASN A 41 -16.30 13.25 -28.39
CA ASN A 41 -16.05 12.20 -27.40
C ASN A 41 -16.13 12.66 -25.92
N SER A 42 -17.24 12.39 -25.21
CA SER A 42 -17.38 12.74 -23.79
C SER A 42 -17.42 11.51 -22.87
N LEU A 43 -16.97 11.68 -21.62
CA LEU A 43 -16.93 10.61 -20.61
C LEU A 43 -17.67 11.06 -19.35
N LEU A 44 -18.60 10.23 -18.88
CA LEU A 44 -19.32 10.40 -17.62
C LEU A 44 -19.04 9.21 -16.70
N VAL A 45 -18.67 9.49 -15.45
CA VAL A 45 -18.48 8.46 -14.42
C VAL A 45 -19.63 8.53 -13.42
N THR A 46 -20.25 7.39 -13.16
CA THR A 46 -21.36 7.24 -12.20
C THR A 46 -21.10 6.08 -11.25
N SER A 47 -21.63 6.19 -10.04
CA SER A 47 -21.56 5.16 -9.00
C SER A 47 -22.90 5.12 -8.28
N THR A 48 -23.41 3.93 -7.97
CA THR A 48 -24.63 3.77 -7.16
C THR A 48 -24.34 3.84 -5.66
N VAL A 49 -23.07 3.87 -5.28
CA VAL A 49 -22.60 4.13 -3.90
C VAL A 49 -21.85 5.44 -3.82
N THR A 50 -21.76 5.99 -2.60
CA THR A 50 -20.95 7.18 -2.31
C THR A 50 -19.50 6.92 -2.70
N ARG A 51 -19.05 7.51 -3.81
CA ARG A 51 -17.64 7.63 -4.15
C ARG A 51 -17.13 8.97 -3.62
N SER A 52 -15.86 9.01 -3.24
CA SER A 52 -15.15 10.26 -2.99
C SER A 52 -14.11 10.50 -4.06
N GLY A 53 -13.68 11.75 -4.19
CA GLY A 53 -12.62 12.18 -5.07
C GLY A 53 -13.08 12.56 -6.48
N ALA A 54 -12.19 13.22 -7.23
CA ALA A 54 -12.45 13.78 -8.56
C ALA A 54 -11.93 12.92 -9.73
N GLY A 55 -11.32 11.77 -9.46
CA GLY A 55 -10.77 10.88 -10.50
C GLY A 55 -9.46 11.35 -11.10
N THR A 56 -8.79 12.31 -10.47
CA THR A 56 -7.51 12.86 -10.91
C THR A 56 -6.34 12.13 -10.26
N LEU A 57 -5.12 12.37 -10.73
CA LEU A 57 -3.93 11.79 -10.10
C LEU A 57 -3.85 12.17 -8.62
N ALA A 58 -4.08 13.45 -8.27
CA ALA A 58 -4.01 13.94 -6.90
C ALA A 58 -5.18 13.46 -6.03
N ASP A 59 -6.35 13.25 -6.63
CA ASP A 59 -7.59 12.91 -5.95
C ASP A 59 -8.36 11.83 -6.73
N PRO A 60 -7.97 10.55 -6.60
CA PRO A 60 -8.55 9.44 -7.35
C PRO A 60 -9.97 9.12 -6.86
N TYR A 61 -10.79 8.48 -7.70
CA TYR A 61 -12.05 7.93 -7.22
C TYR A 61 -11.79 6.80 -6.23
N LYS A 62 -12.42 6.89 -5.06
CA LYS A 62 -12.35 5.85 -4.04
C LYS A 62 -13.66 5.05 -4.01
N ILE A 63 -13.52 3.73 -4.04
CA ILE A 63 -14.61 2.77 -3.93
C ILE A 63 -14.11 1.52 -3.19
N SER A 64 -14.99 0.84 -2.47
CA SER A 64 -14.63 -0.38 -1.74
C SER A 64 -14.32 -1.53 -2.69
N VAL A 65 -13.34 -2.35 -2.31
CA VAL A 65 -13.07 -3.62 -3.01
C VAL A 65 -14.27 -4.57 -2.89
N PRO A 66 -14.56 -5.39 -3.92
CA PRO A 66 -15.71 -6.31 -3.93
C PRO A 66 -15.46 -7.56 -3.07
N GLU A 67 -15.56 -7.41 -1.75
CA GLU A 67 -15.18 -8.47 -0.79
C GLU A 67 -15.95 -9.78 -0.94
N SER A 68 -17.16 -9.75 -1.47
CA SER A 68 -17.95 -10.96 -1.73
C SER A 68 -17.38 -11.83 -2.87
N GLY A 69 -16.31 -11.39 -3.54
CA GLY A 69 -15.80 -12.03 -4.73
C GLY A 69 -16.70 -11.83 -5.95
N LEU A 70 -17.62 -10.86 -5.87
CA LEU A 70 -18.59 -10.54 -6.89
C LEU A 70 -18.56 -9.06 -7.21
N ALA A 71 -18.48 -8.73 -8.50
CA ALA A 71 -18.71 -7.38 -8.99
C ALA A 71 -20.22 -7.09 -8.91
N THR A 72 -20.58 -6.04 -8.19
CA THR A 72 -21.96 -5.54 -8.09
C THR A 72 -21.99 -4.06 -8.43
N SER A 73 -23.17 -3.48 -8.61
CA SER A 73 -23.31 -2.03 -8.76
C SER A 73 -22.75 -1.27 -7.54
N ALA A 74 -22.80 -1.86 -6.34
CA ALA A 74 -22.28 -1.26 -5.12
C ALA A 74 -20.74 -1.26 -5.01
N THR A 75 -20.05 -2.09 -5.79
CA THR A 75 -18.59 -2.29 -5.71
C THR A 75 -17.87 -1.98 -7.02
N THR A 76 -18.59 -1.38 -7.99
CA THR A 76 -18.06 -1.01 -9.29
C THR A 76 -18.33 0.46 -9.61
N LEU A 77 -17.40 1.09 -10.30
CA LEU A 77 -17.61 2.37 -10.96
C LEU A 77 -18.12 2.12 -12.38
N ARG A 78 -19.20 2.78 -12.76
CA ARG A 78 -19.74 2.76 -14.12
C ARG A 78 -19.18 3.93 -14.91
N PHE A 79 -18.62 3.63 -16.07
CA PHE A 79 -18.11 4.59 -17.03
C PHE A 79 -19.00 4.56 -18.26
N ALA A 80 -19.65 5.69 -18.53
CA ALA A 80 -20.44 5.90 -19.73
C ALA A 80 -19.61 6.74 -20.72
N ILE A 81 -19.35 6.16 -21.89
CA ILE A 81 -18.63 6.78 -22.99
C ILE A 81 -19.66 7.25 -24.01
N SER A 82 -19.50 8.48 -24.47
CA SER A 82 -20.23 9.03 -25.61
C SER A 82 -19.23 9.33 -26.72
N THR A 83 -19.49 8.83 -27.92
CA THR A 83 -18.71 9.04 -29.13
C THR A 83 -19.59 9.72 -30.18
N THR A 84 -18.99 10.16 -31.28
CA THR A 84 -19.73 10.81 -32.38
C THR A 84 -20.42 9.82 -33.33
N ALA A 85 -20.07 8.52 -33.27
CA ALA A 85 -20.67 7.45 -34.07
C ALA A 85 -20.26 6.06 -33.53
N ALA A 86 -20.96 5.01 -33.96
CA ALA A 86 -20.63 3.62 -33.65
C ALA A 86 -19.18 3.27 -33.96
N ARG A 87 -18.45 2.75 -32.96
CA ARG A 87 -17.02 2.42 -33.06
C ARG A 87 -16.53 1.60 -31.88
N ALA A 88 -15.38 0.95 -32.04
CA ALA A 88 -14.68 0.28 -30.96
C ALA A 88 -13.88 1.29 -30.11
N VAL A 89 -14.00 1.19 -28.79
CA VAL A 89 -13.24 1.95 -27.81
C VAL A 89 -12.41 0.97 -27.01
N THR A 90 -11.11 1.24 -26.88
CA THR A 90 -10.20 0.40 -26.09
C THR A 90 -10.08 0.97 -24.69
N VAL A 91 -10.25 0.11 -23.68
CA VAL A 91 -10.12 0.46 -22.28
C VAL A 91 -9.06 -0.44 -21.66
N THR A 92 -8.08 0.15 -20.98
CA THR A 92 -7.06 -0.59 -20.22
C THR A 92 -7.03 -0.13 -18.77
N ALA A 93 -6.63 -1.04 -17.89
CA ALA A 93 -6.52 -0.81 -16.46
C ALA A 93 -5.17 -1.29 -15.94
N THR A 94 -4.70 -0.66 -14.86
CA THR A 94 -3.42 -1.02 -14.22
C THR A 94 -3.53 -1.05 -12.70
N SER A 95 -2.51 -1.59 -12.03
CA SER A 95 -2.30 -1.54 -10.58
C SER A 95 -3.50 -2.02 -9.76
N GLY A 96 -4.05 -3.18 -10.12
CA GLY A 96 -5.14 -3.81 -9.36
C GLY A 96 -6.52 -3.22 -9.64
N ILE A 97 -6.73 -2.57 -10.78
CA ILE A 97 -8.06 -2.25 -11.30
C ILE A 97 -8.42 -3.28 -12.36
N ARG A 98 -9.65 -3.80 -12.34
CA ARG A 98 -10.15 -4.78 -13.32
C ARG A 98 -11.39 -4.24 -14.02
N LEU A 99 -11.56 -4.64 -15.28
CA LEU A 99 -12.61 -4.16 -16.19
C LEU A 99 -13.63 -5.25 -16.49
N VAL A 100 -14.91 -4.87 -16.57
CA VAL A 100 -16.01 -5.76 -16.94
C VAL A 100 -16.98 -5.02 -17.87
N ALA A 101 -17.41 -5.70 -18.94
CA ALA A 101 -18.37 -5.15 -19.89
C ALA A 101 -19.81 -5.12 -19.38
N THR A 102 -20.17 -6.03 -18.47
CA THR A 102 -21.55 -6.17 -18.00
C THR A 102 -21.61 -6.41 -16.50
N VAL A 103 -22.29 -5.51 -15.79
CA VAL A 103 -22.85 -5.76 -14.46
C VAL A 103 -24.20 -5.04 -14.45
N THR A 104 -25.28 -5.80 -14.39
CA THR A 104 -26.63 -5.22 -14.24
C THR A 104 -26.92 -5.00 -12.76
N ASN A 105 -27.77 -4.03 -12.43
CA ASN A 105 -28.07 -3.67 -11.03
C ASN A 105 -28.69 -4.82 -10.21
N THR A 106 -29.10 -5.91 -10.87
CA THR A 106 -29.76 -7.08 -10.26
C THR A 106 -28.92 -8.34 -10.28
N THR A 107 -27.79 -8.38 -11.00
CA THR A 107 -27.01 -9.61 -11.16
C THR A 107 -25.56 -9.37 -10.76
N ALA A 108 -25.15 -10.01 -9.68
CA ALA A 108 -23.76 -10.08 -9.27
C ALA A 108 -22.97 -10.94 -10.26
N VAL A 109 -21.80 -10.48 -10.68
CA VAL A 109 -20.94 -11.21 -11.63
C VAL A 109 -19.68 -11.66 -10.91
N VAL A 110 -19.26 -12.91 -11.11
CA VAL A 110 -17.98 -13.41 -10.59
C VAL A 110 -16.85 -12.52 -11.10
N LEU A 111 -15.85 -12.23 -10.27
CA LEU A 111 -14.73 -11.35 -10.61
C LEU A 111 -13.81 -11.98 -11.68
N THR A 112 -14.26 -11.98 -12.93
CA THR A 112 -13.52 -12.43 -14.11
C THR A 112 -12.96 -11.26 -14.92
N GLY A 113 -12.87 -10.08 -14.30
CA GLY A 113 -12.49 -8.85 -14.99
C GLY A 113 -11.10 -8.90 -15.60
N ALA A 114 -10.91 -8.19 -16.70
CA ALA A 114 -9.67 -8.15 -17.46
C ALA A 114 -8.89 -6.85 -17.23
N ASP A 115 -7.60 -6.84 -17.59
CA ASP A 115 -6.79 -5.63 -17.63
C ASP A 115 -7.05 -4.78 -18.88
N SER A 116 -7.70 -5.36 -19.89
CA SER A 116 -8.06 -4.70 -21.13
C SER A 116 -9.43 -5.17 -21.60
N LEU A 117 -10.21 -4.24 -22.15
CA LEU A 117 -11.53 -4.49 -22.71
C LEU A 117 -11.69 -3.63 -23.97
N THR A 118 -12.33 -4.19 -24.99
CA THR A 118 -12.87 -3.42 -26.10
C THR A 118 -14.38 -3.33 -25.93
N VAL A 119 -14.91 -2.12 -25.89
CA VAL A 119 -16.36 -1.86 -25.89
C VAL A 119 -16.75 -1.18 -27.19
N THR A 120 -17.88 -1.59 -27.77
CA THR A 120 -18.39 -1.01 -29.01
C THR A 120 -19.48 -0.01 -28.67
N ALA A 121 -19.26 1.26 -29.02
CA ALA A 121 -20.30 2.27 -28.99
C ALA A 121 -21.38 1.95 -30.02
N ASP A 122 -22.64 2.11 -29.63
CA ASP A 122 -23.79 1.87 -30.48
C ASP A 122 -23.95 2.94 -31.58
N ALA A 123 -25.02 2.81 -32.38
CA ALA A 123 -25.32 3.76 -33.46
C ALA A 123 -25.54 5.21 -32.96
N ALA A 124 -25.91 5.39 -31.69
CA ALA A 124 -26.06 6.69 -31.04
C ALA A 124 -24.75 7.17 -30.38
N GLY A 125 -23.66 6.39 -30.48
CA GLY A 125 -22.36 6.70 -29.91
C GLY A 125 -22.24 6.34 -28.43
N ALA A 126 -23.18 5.59 -27.84
CA ALA A 126 -23.13 5.23 -26.42
C ALA A 126 -22.42 3.89 -26.19
N ALA A 127 -21.49 3.84 -25.24
CA ALA A 127 -20.94 2.61 -24.69
C ALA A 127 -20.85 2.72 -23.16
N GLU A 128 -20.89 1.58 -22.48
CA GLU A 128 -20.58 1.52 -21.06
C GLU A 128 -19.62 0.39 -20.73
N PHE A 129 -18.85 0.60 -19.67
CA PHE A 129 -18.11 -0.46 -19.00
C PHE A 129 -18.06 -0.16 -17.51
N ARG A 130 -17.60 -1.15 -16.74
CA ARG A 130 -17.39 -1.01 -15.30
C ARG A 130 -15.97 -1.35 -14.91
N ALA A 131 -15.50 -0.70 -13.87
CA ALA A 131 -14.24 -1.03 -13.23
C ALA A 131 -14.45 -1.28 -11.74
N TYR A 132 -13.68 -2.22 -11.17
CA TYR A 132 -13.58 -2.42 -9.74
C TYR A 132 -12.13 -2.54 -9.30
N PRO A 133 -11.79 -2.09 -8.08
CA PRO A 133 -10.47 -2.29 -7.51
C PRO A 133 -10.36 -3.67 -6.84
N THR A 134 -9.20 -4.28 -6.95
CA THR A 134 -8.72 -5.41 -6.13
C THR A 134 -7.58 -4.97 -5.22
N SER A 135 -7.15 -3.71 -5.29
CA SER A 135 -6.08 -3.16 -4.46
C SER A 135 -6.42 -1.77 -3.92
N THR A 136 -5.84 -1.44 -2.76
CA THR A 136 -5.81 -0.07 -2.23
C THR A 136 -4.73 0.81 -2.87
N THR A 137 -3.90 0.23 -3.75
CA THR A 137 -2.99 1.00 -4.58
C THR A 137 -3.79 1.76 -5.64
N ARG A 138 -3.44 3.02 -5.88
CA ARG A 138 -4.04 3.80 -6.95
C ARG A 138 -3.66 3.21 -8.30
N GLY A 139 -4.66 2.87 -9.10
CA GLY A 139 -4.52 2.49 -10.51
C GLY A 139 -5.11 3.53 -11.45
N VAL A 140 -4.92 3.28 -12.75
CA VAL A 140 -5.45 4.12 -13.82
C VAL A 140 -6.28 3.29 -14.78
N VAL A 141 -7.44 3.82 -15.14
CA VAL A 141 -8.27 3.38 -16.27
C VAL A 141 -7.97 4.32 -17.43
N THR A 142 -7.45 3.78 -18.52
CA THR A 142 -7.14 4.53 -19.74
C THR A 142 -8.13 4.14 -20.83
N ILE A 143 -8.83 5.14 -21.35
CA ILE A 143 -9.81 4.98 -22.43
C ILE A 143 -9.20 5.63 -23.67
N THR A 144 -9.13 4.86 -24.75
CA THR A 144 -8.59 5.31 -26.03
C THR A 144 -9.65 5.19 -27.11
N ASN A 145 -9.93 6.31 -27.78
CA ASN A 145 -10.88 6.42 -28.86
C ASN A 145 -10.27 7.29 -29.97
N ASP A 146 -9.97 6.71 -31.14
CA ASP A 146 -9.39 7.41 -32.30
C ASP A 146 -8.16 8.30 -31.99
N GLY A 147 -7.33 7.86 -31.04
CA GLY A 147 -6.13 8.60 -30.62
C GLY A 147 -6.36 9.58 -29.47
N ASP A 148 -7.62 9.91 -29.14
CA ASP A 148 -7.95 10.61 -27.90
C ASP A 148 -7.75 9.66 -26.72
N ILE A 149 -7.05 10.15 -25.69
CA ILE A 149 -6.76 9.39 -24.48
C ILE A 149 -7.35 10.12 -23.29
N THR A 150 -8.23 9.43 -22.56
CA THR A 150 -8.72 9.87 -21.25
C THR A 150 -8.21 8.94 -20.18
N GLN A 151 -7.61 9.50 -19.13
CA GLN A 151 -7.13 8.75 -17.97
C GLN A 151 -7.91 9.12 -16.72
N ILE A 152 -8.42 8.11 -16.04
CA ILE A 152 -9.14 8.25 -14.77
C ILE A 152 -8.44 7.41 -13.71
N TYR A 153 -8.14 8.04 -12.58
CA TYR A 153 -7.50 7.36 -11.46
C TYR A 153 -8.53 6.80 -10.50
N VAL A 154 -8.35 5.53 -10.14
CA VAL A 154 -9.24 4.79 -9.24
C VAL A 154 -8.39 4.15 -8.15
N GLN A 155 -8.89 4.14 -6.93
CA GLN A 155 -8.25 3.54 -5.77
C GLN A 155 -9.26 2.73 -4.98
N GLY A 156 -8.91 1.49 -4.63
CA GLY A 156 -9.69 0.73 -3.67
C GLY A 156 -9.59 1.29 -2.26
N THR A 157 -10.68 1.24 -1.50
CA THR A 157 -10.59 1.27 -0.04
C THR A 157 -10.50 -0.17 0.46
N HIS A 158 -9.72 -0.41 1.51
CA HIS A 158 -9.63 -1.75 2.09
C HIS A 158 -11.02 -2.20 2.54
N GLY A 159 -11.24 -3.50 2.46
CA GLY A 159 -12.44 -4.15 2.96
C GLY A 159 -12.47 -4.27 4.48
N ALA A 160 -13.43 -5.06 4.95
CA ALA A 160 -13.47 -5.58 6.30
C ALA A 160 -12.27 -6.52 6.58
N PRO A 161 -11.91 -6.71 7.86
CA PRO A 161 -10.83 -7.59 8.26
C PRO A 161 -11.12 -9.05 7.92
N TYR A 162 -10.20 -9.68 7.20
CA TYR A 162 -10.38 -11.03 6.69
C TYR A 162 -9.29 -12.00 7.15
N ASP A 163 -8.02 -11.62 7.05
CA ASP A 163 -6.89 -12.52 7.30
C ASP A 163 -5.81 -11.89 8.19
N ILE A 164 -5.05 -12.73 8.90
CA ILE A 164 -3.71 -12.38 9.32
C ILE A 164 -2.80 -12.43 8.09
N GLY A 165 -2.29 -11.25 7.70
CA GLY A 165 -1.31 -11.11 6.64
C GLY A 165 0.12 -11.34 7.15
N ALA A 166 1.02 -10.43 6.80
CA ALA A 166 2.43 -10.56 7.17
C ALA A 166 2.64 -10.47 8.69
N VAL A 167 3.39 -11.44 9.24
CA VAL A 167 3.85 -11.44 10.63
C VAL A 167 5.37 -11.39 10.64
N THR A 168 5.92 -10.45 11.41
CA THR A 168 7.36 -10.31 11.64
C THR A 168 7.66 -10.69 13.08
N LEU A 169 8.47 -11.74 13.24
CA LEU A 169 9.02 -12.15 14.53
C LEU A 169 10.43 -11.59 14.69
N PRO A 170 10.77 -10.95 15.82
CA PRO A 170 12.13 -10.48 16.05
C PRO A 170 13.05 -11.63 16.47
N THR A 171 14.36 -11.41 16.39
CA THR A 171 15.30 -12.16 17.21
C THR A 171 15.25 -11.58 18.62
N PHE A 172 14.97 -12.42 19.61
CA PHE A 172 14.89 -11.99 21.00
C PHE A 172 16.24 -12.08 21.71
N GLU A 173 16.47 -11.19 22.67
CA GLU A 173 17.51 -11.35 23.69
C GLU A 173 16.93 -12.06 24.92
N LEU A 174 17.79 -12.77 25.67
CA LEU A 174 17.38 -13.49 26.88
C LEU A 174 16.69 -12.56 27.88
N SER A 175 15.51 -12.98 28.35
CA SER A 175 14.72 -12.24 29.34
C SER A 175 14.42 -10.77 28.96
N LYS A 176 14.47 -10.41 27.68
CA LYS A 176 14.13 -9.06 27.18
C LYS A 176 12.90 -9.10 26.28
N ALA A 177 12.00 -8.15 26.49
CA ALA A 177 10.83 -8.00 25.64
C ALA A 177 11.27 -7.68 24.20
N GLY A 178 10.74 -8.44 23.23
CA GLY A 178 10.81 -8.12 21.81
C GLY A 178 9.42 -7.82 21.27
N VAL A 179 9.37 -7.02 20.21
CA VAL A 179 8.14 -6.60 19.56
C VAL A 179 7.84 -7.52 18.38
N ILE A 180 6.68 -8.15 18.41
CA ILE A 180 6.11 -8.88 17.30
C ILE A 180 5.18 -7.92 16.56
N VAL A 181 5.25 -7.96 15.23
CA VAL A 181 4.43 -7.11 14.37
C VAL A 181 3.57 -7.99 13.50
N ALA A 182 2.28 -7.68 13.42
CA ALA A 182 1.34 -8.33 12.52
C ALA A 182 0.58 -7.30 11.69
N VAL A 183 0.24 -7.69 10.47
CA VAL A 183 -0.62 -6.93 9.56
C VAL A 183 -1.91 -7.71 9.39
N VAL A 184 -3.04 -7.02 9.47
CA VAL A 184 -4.35 -7.59 9.15
C VAL A 184 -4.72 -7.13 7.75
N THR A 185 -5.26 -8.03 6.96
CA THR A 185 -5.62 -7.77 5.58
C THR A 185 -7.10 -8.01 5.32
N ASP A 186 -7.64 -7.33 4.30
CA ASP A 186 -8.93 -7.71 3.71
C ASP A 186 -8.81 -8.99 2.86
N ALA A 187 -9.93 -9.44 2.28
CA ALA A 187 -9.99 -10.67 1.49
C ALA A 187 -9.12 -10.63 0.20
N PHE A 188 -8.69 -9.44 -0.24
CA PHE A 188 -7.77 -9.27 -1.36
C PHE A 188 -6.31 -9.14 -0.92
N GLY A 189 -6.01 -9.26 0.37
CA GLY A 189 -4.68 -9.11 0.92
C GLY A 189 -4.24 -7.64 1.11
N ASN A 190 -5.15 -6.67 0.99
CA ASN A 190 -4.80 -5.27 1.25
C ASN A 190 -4.67 -5.04 2.75
N ALA A 191 -3.58 -4.41 3.18
CA ALA A 191 -3.36 -4.07 4.57
C ALA A 191 -4.42 -3.08 5.07
N ILE A 192 -5.01 -3.41 6.22
CA ILE A 192 -5.93 -2.55 6.94
C ILE A 192 -5.10 -1.68 7.88
N ASP A 193 -5.02 -0.40 7.53
CA ASP A 193 -4.18 0.58 8.21
C ASP A 193 -4.98 1.51 9.15
N THR A 194 -6.13 1.03 9.61
CA THR A 194 -7.00 1.71 10.56
C THR A 194 -7.29 0.82 11.77
N ALA A 195 -7.43 1.46 12.94
CA ALA A 195 -7.81 0.75 14.15
C ALA A 195 -9.26 0.24 14.01
N ASN A 196 -9.48 -1.01 14.37
CA ASN A 196 -10.81 -1.59 14.42
C ASN A 196 -11.07 -2.14 15.82
N ALA A 197 -12.00 -1.53 16.55
CA ALA A 197 -12.31 -1.89 17.93
C ALA A 197 -12.91 -3.29 18.09
N ALA A 198 -13.41 -3.91 17.01
CA ALA A 198 -13.93 -5.27 17.04
C ALA A 198 -12.81 -6.33 16.94
N GLN A 199 -11.60 -5.95 16.54
CA GLN A 199 -10.46 -6.86 16.47
C GLN A 199 -9.70 -6.87 17.79
N SER A 200 -9.32 -8.06 18.23
CA SER A 200 -8.29 -8.22 19.25
C SER A 200 -7.28 -9.24 18.76
N LEU A 201 -5.99 -8.94 18.91
CA LEU A 201 -4.93 -9.87 18.59
C LEU A 201 -4.25 -10.28 19.89
N THR A 202 -4.08 -11.58 20.07
CA THR A 202 -3.42 -12.15 21.24
C THR A 202 -2.18 -12.90 20.78
N VAL A 203 -1.10 -12.75 21.54
CA VAL A 203 0.13 -13.52 21.35
C VAL A 203 0.33 -14.45 22.53
N SER A 204 0.61 -15.72 22.25
CA SER A 204 0.91 -16.74 23.26
C SER A 204 2.22 -17.46 22.95
N ARG A 205 2.95 -17.81 24.01
CA ARG A 205 4.09 -18.73 23.94
C ARG A 205 3.57 -20.17 23.87
N VAL A 206 4.20 -21.01 23.05
CA VAL A 206 3.82 -22.42 22.87
C VAL A 206 4.97 -23.32 23.33
N GLY A 207 4.68 -24.39 24.09
CA GLY A 207 5.65 -25.43 24.49
C GLY A 207 5.90 -25.57 26.00
N THR A 208 6.73 -26.54 26.38
CA THR A 208 7.04 -26.92 27.78
C THR A 208 7.76 -25.79 28.52
N GLY A 209 7.22 -25.36 29.67
CA GLY A 209 7.76 -24.25 30.49
C GLY A 209 7.26 -22.86 30.09
N ALA A 210 6.27 -22.76 29.19
CA ALA A 210 5.60 -21.51 28.88
C ALA A 210 4.56 -21.18 29.97
N SER A 211 4.78 -20.12 30.75
CA SER A 211 3.63 -19.38 31.29
C SER A 211 2.96 -18.74 30.08
N ALA A 212 1.86 -19.32 29.63
CA ALA A 212 1.01 -18.83 28.55
C ALA A 212 0.25 -17.56 28.99
N ALA A 213 0.96 -16.55 29.50
CA ALA A 213 0.37 -15.23 29.64
C ALA A 213 0.19 -14.71 28.22
N ALA A 214 -1.02 -14.88 27.69
CA ALA A 214 -1.43 -14.22 26.47
C ALA A 214 -1.24 -12.72 26.69
N VAL A 215 -0.47 -12.08 25.82
CA VAL A 215 -0.30 -10.63 25.85
C VAL A 215 -1.20 -10.05 24.78
N ASP A 216 -2.05 -9.11 25.17
CA ASP A 216 -2.86 -8.36 24.23
C ASP A 216 -1.95 -7.52 23.33
N VAL A 217 -2.14 -7.70 22.04
CA VAL A 217 -1.48 -6.96 20.97
C VAL A 217 -2.35 -5.76 20.65
N GLN A 218 -1.74 -4.58 20.63
CA GLN A 218 -2.44 -3.33 20.40
C GLN A 218 -2.17 -2.80 18.99
N TYR A 219 -3.17 -2.16 18.42
CA TYR A 219 -2.99 -1.49 17.14
C TYR A 219 -2.20 -0.19 17.31
N SER A 220 -1.06 -0.07 16.64
CA SER A 220 -0.26 1.15 16.58
C SER A 220 -0.74 2.03 15.42
N ALA A 221 -1.42 3.14 15.73
CA ALA A 221 -1.82 4.12 14.72
C ALA A 221 -0.63 4.81 14.03
N THR A 222 0.53 4.85 14.68
CA THR A 222 1.76 5.42 14.13
C THR A 222 2.40 4.47 13.12
N SER A 223 2.59 3.20 13.50
CA SER A 223 3.21 2.20 12.62
C SER A 223 2.23 1.59 11.62
N LYS A 224 0.93 1.81 11.82
CA LYS A 224 -0.19 1.26 11.04
C LYS A 224 -0.25 -0.28 11.06
N ARG A 225 0.06 -0.87 12.21
CA ARG A 225 0.22 -2.31 12.39
C ARG A 225 -0.14 -2.72 13.82
N TRP A 226 -0.38 -4.01 14.00
CA TRP A 226 -0.57 -4.58 15.32
C TRP A 226 0.78 -4.93 15.93
N GLU A 227 1.03 -4.46 17.15
CA GLU A 227 2.29 -4.61 17.85
C GLU A 227 2.06 -5.25 19.22
N GLY A 228 2.80 -6.33 19.48
CA GLY A 228 2.69 -7.13 20.68
C GLY A 228 4.06 -7.34 21.28
N THR A 229 4.15 -7.40 22.61
CA THR A 229 5.43 -7.65 23.28
C THR A 229 5.45 -9.05 23.86
N VAL A 230 6.56 -9.75 23.62
CA VAL A 230 6.82 -11.06 24.22
C VAL A 230 8.19 -11.02 24.85
N THR A 231 8.30 -11.57 26.06
CA THR A 231 9.58 -11.75 26.74
C THR A 231 9.91 -13.24 26.76
N PRO A 232 11.02 -13.68 26.13
CA PRO A 232 11.46 -15.07 26.22
C PRO A 232 11.98 -15.38 27.63
N GLY A 233 12.19 -16.66 27.92
CA GLY A 233 12.87 -17.08 29.14
C GLY A 233 14.38 -16.78 29.13
N ALA A 234 15.07 -17.28 30.15
CA ALA A 234 16.52 -17.11 30.32
C ALA A 234 17.37 -18.11 29.51
N THR A 235 16.76 -18.93 28.65
CA THR A 235 17.44 -19.97 27.87
C THR A 235 17.44 -19.62 26.40
N ALA A 236 18.59 -19.81 25.75
CA ALA A 236 18.76 -19.61 24.32
C ALA A 236 18.12 -20.75 23.51
N GLY A 237 17.81 -20.48 22.25
CA GLY A 237 17.25 -21.47 21.34
C GLY A 237 16.03 -20.94 20.59
N GLN A 238 14.98 -21.76 20.50
CA GLN A 238 13.79 -21.46 19.73
C GLN A 238 12.59 -21.18 20.63
N LEU A 239 11.83 -20.16 20.28
CA LEU A 239 10.57 -19.81 20.92
C LEU A 239 9.44 -19.99 19.91
N ALA A 240 8.55 -20.95 20.17
CA ALA A 240 7.32 -21.09 19.41
C ALA A 240 6.29 -20.05 19.88
N ILE A 241 5.67 -19.39 18.92
CA ILE A 241 4.73 -18.29 19.14
C ILE A 241 3.47 -18.58 18.33
N SER A 242 2.32 -18.43 18.97
CA SER A 242 1.01 -18.44 18.34
C SER A 242 0.42 -17.03 18.42
N LEU A 243 -0.14 -16.58 17.31
CA LEU A 243 -0.88 -15.34 17.17
C LEU A 243 -2.31 -15.71 16.80
N VAL A 244 -3.28 -15.15 17.51
CA VAL A 244 -4.70 -15.36 17.22
C VAL A 244 -5.39 -14.01 17.14
N ILE A 245 -5.99 -13.71 16.00
CA ILE A 245 -6.86 -12.55 15.84
C ILE A 245 -8.32 -12.97 15.99
N ALA A 246 -9.03 -12.30 16.88
CA ALA A 246 -10.47 -12.39 17.01
C ALA A 246 -11.16 -11.24 16.27
N GLY A 247 -12.45 -11.41 15.99
CA GLY A 247 -13.26 -10.36 15.35
C GLY A 247 -13.10 -10.28 13.83
N LEU A 248 -12.50 -11.29 13.19
CA LEU A 248 -12.61 -11.46 11.74
C LEU A 248 -14.06 -11.84 11.39
N SER A 249 -14.65 -11.13 10.44
CA SER A 249 -16.00 -11.39 9.96
C SER A 249 -15.96 -11.75 8.48
N ALA A 250 -16.20 -13.03 8.20
CA ALA A 250 -16.27 -13.55 6.85
C ALA A 250 -17.69 -14.04 6.54
N THR A 251 -18.34 -13.39 5.57
CA THR A 251 -19.62 -13.82 5.01
C THR A 251 -19.45 -15.11 4.19
N THR A 252 -20.55 -15.83 3.98
CA THR A 252 -20.56 -17.02 3.12
C THR A 252 -20.05 -16.73 1.70
N ALA A 253 -20.38 -15.55 1.15
CA ALA A 253 -19.93 -15.15 -0.18
C ALA A 253 -18.41 -14.90 -0.22
N GLN A 254 -17.86 -14.21 0.78
CA GLN A 254 -16.41 -14.04 0.93
C GLN A 254 -15.70 -15.40 0.99
N LYS A 255 -16.16 -16.32 1.84
CA LYS A 255 -15.56 -17.66 1.98
C LYS A 255 -15.61 -18.47 0.69
N ALA A 256 -16.71 -18.38 -0.05
CA ALA A 256 -16.84 -19.06 -1.34
C ALA A 256 -15.84 -18.54 -2.39
N ALA A 257 -15.48 -17.25 -2.32
CA ALA A 257 -14.58 -16.62 -3.27
C ALA A 257 -13.09 -16.71 -2.88
N PHE A 258 -12.78 -16.60 -1.59
CA PHE A 258 -11.41 -16.45 -1.09
C PHE A 258 -10.94 -17.59 -0.17
N GLY A 259 -11.82 -18.54 0.17
CA GLY A 259 -11.55 -19.59 1.16
C GLY A 259 -11.80 -19.13 2.60
N ASP A 260 -11.67 -20.02 3.58
CA ASP A 260 -11.85 -19.63 4.99
C ASP A 260 -10.76 -18.66 5.47
N PRO A 261 -11.12 -17.66 6.30
CA PRO A 261 -10.15 -16.72 6.83
C PRO A 261 -9.15 -17.42 7.76
N ASN A 262 -7.88 -17.04 7.65
CA ASN A 262 -6.84 -17.47 8.57
C ASN A 262 -6.75 -16.53 9.77
N SER A 263 -7.38 -16.94 10.87
CA SER A 263 -7.37 -16.23 12.15
C SER A 263 -6.16 -16.55 13.04
N THR A 264 -5.28 -17.47 12.60
CA THR A 264 -4.16 -17.95 13.41
C THR A 264 -2.85 -17.92 12.66
N TYR A 265 -1.78 -17.57 13.35
CA TYR A 265 -0.43 -17.70 12.83
C TYR A 265 0.43 -18.44 13.85
N PHE A 266 1.26 -19.35 13.35
CA PHE A 266 2.27 -20.03 14.15
C PHE A 266 3.64 -19.77 13.55
N GLY A 267 4.58 -19.38 14.39
CA GLY A 267 5.95 -19.15 13.98
C GLY A 267 6.95 -19.48 15.06
N ILE A 268 8.21 -19.57 14.65
CA ILE A 268 9.34 -19.84 15.53
C ILE A 268 10.29 -18.65 15.48
N ALA A 269 10.47 -18.00 16.61
CA ALA A 269 11.45 -16.94 16.78
C ALA A 269 12.74 -17.49 17.38
N GLN A 270 13.87 -16.89 17.04
CA GLN A 270 15.15 -17.23 17.65
C GLN A 270 15.36 -16.41 18.93
N VAL A 271 15.83 -17.07 19.98
CA VAL A 271 16.33 -16.45 21.20
C VAL A 271 17.83 -16.55 21.18
N ALA A 272 18.51 -15.42 21.04
CA ALA A 272 19.95 -15.35 20.96
C ALA A 272 20.61 -15.87 22.24
N SER A 273 21.77 -16.50 22.09
CA SER A 273 22.62 -16.88 23.22
C SER A 273 23.05 -15.66 24.02
N ALA A 274 23.31 -15.87 25.31
CA ALA A 274 23.90 -14.85 26.16
C ALA A 274 25.19 -14.35 25.51
N LYS A 275 25.36 -13.02 25.44
CA LYS A 275 26.63 -12.44 25.02
C LYS A 275 27.72 -12.89 25.99
N THR A 276 28.86 -13.29 25.45
CA THR A 276 30.02 -13.62 26.28
C THR A 276 30.61 -12.35 26.91
N VAL A 277 31.40 -12.50 27.98
CA VAL A 277 32.12 -11.38 28.61
C VAL A 277 32.95 -10.63 27.56
N ALA A 278 33.64 -11.34 26.66
CA ALA A 278 34.44 -10.73 25.61
C ALA A 278 33.61 -9.86 24.65
N GLN A 279 32.39 -10.30 24.28
CA GLN A 279 31.49 -9.52 23.43
C GLN A 279 30.99 -8.25 24.12
N LEU A 280 30.61 -8.34 25.41
CA LEU A 280 30.23 -7.17 26.20
C LEU A 280 31.39 -6.20 26.39
N THR A 281 32.61 -6.69 26.62
CA THR A 281 33.82 -5.86 26.70
C THR A 281 34.08 -5.12 25.39
N ALA A 282 33.91 -5.78 24.24
CA ALA A 282 34.05 -5.15 22.93
C ALA A 282 32.99 -4.05 22.69
N GLU A 283 31.72 -4.28 23.06
CA GLU A 283 30.66 -3.26 22.96
C GLU A 283 30.91 -2.06 23.87
N VAL A 284 31.35 -2.29 25.12
CA VAL A 284 31.72 -1.20 26.04
C VAL A 284 32.88 -0.39 25.46
N ALA A 285 33.91 -1.04 24.91
CA ALA A 285 35.02 -0.34 24.27
C ALA A 285 34.56 0.47 23.04
N ALA A 286 33.66 -0.07 22.23
CA ALA A 286 33.10 0.63 21.07
C ALA A 286 32.25 1.85 21.49
N LEU A 287 31.39 1.70 22.50
CA LEU A 287 30.59 2.81 23.05
C LEU A 287 31.48 3.88 23.70
N GLN A 288 32.53 3.49 24.41
CA GLN A 288 33.52 4.41 24.95
C GLN A 288 34.25 5.18 23.83
N ALA A 289 34.63 4.50 22.75
CA ALA A 289 35.24 5.15 21.58
C ALA A 289 34.28 6.15 20.91
N GLN A 290 33.00 5.79 20.74
CA GLN A 290 31.96 6.68 20.20
C GLN A 290 31.72 7.89 21.11
N LEU A 291 31.65 7.68 22.43
CA LEU A 291 31.49 8.77 23.40
C LEU A 291 32.70 9.71 23.35
N LEU A 292 33.93 9.19 23.33
CA LEU A 292 35.16 9.98 23.22
C LEU A 292 35.22 10.78 21.92
N ALA A 293 34.85 10.16 20.79
CA ALA A 293 34.79 10.84 19.49
C ALA A 293 33.79 12.01 19.51
N THR A 294 32.59 11.78 20.05
CA THR A 294 31.54 12.80 20.16
C THR A 294 31.94 13.93 21.09
N THR A 295 32.56 13.60 22.23
CA THR A 295 33.01 14.58 23.24
C THR A 295 34.16 15.43 22.71
N THR A 296 35.10 14.81 21.98
CA THR A 296 36.23 15.51 21.35
C THR A 296 35.74 16.45 20.25
N LYS A 297 34.83 15.99 19.39
CA LYS A 297 34.17 16.82 18.38
C LYS A 297 33.46 18.03 19.00
N ALA A 298 32.69 17.83 20.07
CA ALA A 298 32.00 18.93 20.76
C ALA A 298 32.98 19.94 21.38
N LYS A 299 34.03 19.47 22.06
CA LYS A 299 35.07 20.32 22.65
C LYS A 299 35.83 21.10 21.58
N TYR A 300 36.27 20.44 20.52
CA TYR A 300 36.94 21.06 19.38
C TYR A 300 36.05 22.13 18.74
N ASN A 301 34.80 21.80 18.40
CA ASN A 301 33.88 22.74 17.77
C ASN A 301 33.57 23.96 18.66
N LYS A 302 33.53 23.78 19.99
CA LYS A 302 33.39 24.88 20.94
C LYS A 302 34.63 25.79 20.93
N LEU A 303 35.84 25.22 20.88
CA LEU A 303 37.08 25.98 20.78
C LEU A 303 37.19 26.71 19.43
N ALA A 304 36.92 26.02 18.34
CA ALA A 304 36.94 26.56 16.98
C ALA A 304 35.93 27.70 16.81
N LYS A 305 34.71 27.59 17.38
CA LYS A 305 33.75 28.71 17.41
C LYS A 305 34.29 29.92 18.19
N ARG A 306 34.90 29.69 19.36
CA ARG A 306 35.53 30.77 20.16
C ARG A 306 36.68 31.43 19.41
N TRP A 307 37.52 30.64 18.75
CA TRP A 307 38.61 31.11 17.91
C TRP A 307 38.11 31.92 16.72
N ASN A 308 37.17 31.39 15.94
CA ASN A 308 36.62 32.05 14.75
C ASN A 308 35.89 33.36 15.09
N LYS A 309 35.32 33.47 16.31
CA LYS A 309 34.75 34.71 16.82
C LYS A 309 35.82 35.76 17.14
N LYS A 310 36.97 35.37 17.68
CA LYS A 310 38.09 36.27 18.00
C LYS A 310 38.97 36.58 16.78
N ASN A 311 39.03 35.70 15.80
CA ASN A 311 39.92 35.78 14.63
C ASN A 311 39.10 35.62 13.33
N PRO A 312 38.36 36.64 12.92
CA PRO A 312 37.43 36.54 11.79
C PRO A 312 38.13 36.29 10.43
N ASN A 313 39.38 36.71 10.29
CA ASN A 313 40.17 36.55 9.06
C ASN A 313 40.96 35.23 9.02
N ASN A 314 41.08 34.51 10.13
CA ASN A 314 41.86 33.27 10.26
C ASN A 314 41.01 32.16 10.89
N LYS A 315 39.98 31.69 10.16
CA LYS A 315 39.02 30.72 10.66
C LYS A 315 39.55 29.29 10.59
N VAL A 316 39.27 28.51 11.64
CA VAL A 316 39.49 27.07 11.68
C VAL A 316 38.18 26.35 11.37
N ALA A 317 38.23 25.33 10.52
CA ALA A 317 37.06 24.54 10.14
C ALA A 317 36.49 23.77 11.35
N LEU A 318 35.16 23.67 11.41
CA LEU A 318 34.47 22.82 12.38
C LEU A 318 34.55 21.36 11.92
N LEU A 319 34.74 20.45 12.86
CA LEU A 319 34.63 19.01 12.61
C LEU A 319 33.15 18.70 12.31
N LYS A 320 32.91 18.14 11.12
CA LYS A 320 31.59 17.75 10.64
C LYS A 320 31.01 16.59 11.43
#